data_AF-A0A927CV35-F1
#
_entry.id   AF-A0A927CV35-F1
#
_cell.length_a   1.000
_cell.length_b   1.000
_cell.length_c   1.000
_cell.angle_alpha   90.00
_cell.angle_beta   90.00
_cell.angle_gamma   90.00
#
_symmetry.space_group_name_H-M   'P 1'
#
loop_
_entity.id
_entity.type
_entity.pdbx_description
1 polymer ?
#
loop_
_entity_poly.entity_id
_entity_poly.type
_entity_poly.pdbx_seq_one_letter_code
_entity_poly.pdbx_strand_id
1 'polypeptide(L)' 'MKNLLVQQASAIINRILNHKPKKLEYFQDVNGKHTFAKDIAAIKELGVINCFPDETFRPNEKLTRAQMAVIVKNEI' A
#
# COMPACT_ATOMS: atom_id res chain seq x y z
N MET A 1 -6.82 -15.91 14.15
CA MET A 1 -6.28 -15.55 12.81
C MET A 1 -5.60 -14.18 12.92
N LYS A 2 -4.35 -14.03 12.46
CA LYS A 2 -3.67 -12.71 12.45
C LYS A 2 -4.21 -11.90 11.27
N ASN A 3 -4.66 -10.67 11.53
CA ASN A 3 -5.10 -9.73 10.49
C ASN A 3 -3.86 -9.09 9.84
N LEU A 4 -3.89 -8.90 8.51
CA LEU A 4 -2.82 -8.25 7.75
C LEU A 4 -2.98 -6.73 7.89
N LEU A 5 -1.90 -5.95 7.89
CA LEU A 5 -1.97 -4.49 7.84
C LEU A 5 -1.88 -3.98 6.40
N VAL A 6 -2.51 -2.85 6.09
CA VAL A 6 -2.46 -2.23 4.75
C VAL A 6 -1.01 -1.99 4.30
N GLN A 7 -0.12 -1.54 5.19
CA GLN A 7 1.31 -1.39 4.88
C GLN A 7 2.01 -2.71 4.51
N GLN A 8 1.61 -3.82 5.14
CA GLN A 8 2.18 -5.14 4.84
C GLN A 8 1.70 -5.66 3.50
N ALA A 9 0.42 -5.41 3.15
CA ALA A 9 -0.11 -5.71 1.83
C ALA A 9 0.64 -4.94 0.74
N SER A 10 0.92 -3.66 0.98
CA SER A 10 1.69 -2.80 0.07
C SER A 10 3.08 -3.38 -0.24
N ALA A 11 3.79 -3.80 0.80
CA ALA A 11 5.11 -4.42 0.66
C ALA A 11 5.06 -5.74 -0.13
N ILE A 12 4.05 -6.58 0.13
CA ILE A 12 3.89 -7.86 -0.58
C ILE A 12 3.63 -7.61 -2.07
N ILE A 13 2.70 -6.70 -2.38
CA ILE A 13 2.31 -6.37 -3.75
C ILE A 13 3.50 -5.75 -4.49
N ASN A 14 4.16 -4.74 -3.90
CA ASN A 14 5.30 -4.10 -4.55
C ASN A 14 6.49 -5.06 -4.75
N ARG A 15 6.65 -6.08 -3.89
CA ARG A 15 7.65 -7.13 -4.12
C ARG A 15 7.38 -7.94 -5.38
N ILE A 16 6.11 -8.08 -5.78
CA ILE A 16 5.71 -8.77 -7.01
C ILE A 16 5.84 -7.83 -8.22
N LEU A 17 5.36 -6.59 -8.09
CA LEU A 17 5.34 -5.61 -9.17
C LEU A 17 6.73 -4.99 -9.43
N ASN A 18 7.63 -5.03 -8.44
CA ASN A 18 8.99 -4.52 -8.48
C ASN A 18 9.10 -3.06 -8.96
N HIS A 19 8.18 -2.21 -8.51
CA HIS A 19 8.13 -0.81 -8.91
C HIS A 19 8.98 0.08 -7.99
N LYS A 20 9.68 1.02 -8.60
CA LYS A 20 10.50 2.02 -7.90
C LYS A 20 9.78 3.36 -8.00
N PRO A 21 9.25 3.89 -6.89
CA PRO A 21 8.49 5.13 -6.93
C PRO A 21 9.42 6.32 -7.22
N LYS A 22 8.88 7.32 -7.90
CA LYS A 22 9.52 8.61 -8.20
C LYS A 22 9.51 9.54 -6.98
N LYS A 23 8.47 9.47 -6.14
CA LYS A 23 8.35 10.26 -4.89
C LYS A 23 7.96 9.35 -3.72
N LEU A 24 8.29 9.72 -2.49
CA LEU A 24 7.93 8.94 -1.28
C LEU A 24 6.79 9.55 -0.46
N GLU A 25 6.40 10.78 -0.75
CA GLU A 25 5.45 11.56 0.05
C GLU A 25 4.18 11.83 -0.77
N TYR A 26 3.24 10.90 -0.64
CA TYR A 26 1.91 10.97 -1.26
C TYR A 26 0.78 11.14 -0.25
N PHE A 27 1.05 10.91 1.04
CA PHE A 27 0.03 10.82 2.09
C PHE A 27 0.44 11.65 3.30
N GLN A 28 -0.55 12.27 3.95
CA GLN A 28 -0.28 13.10 5.13
C GLN A 28 0.17 12.28 6.34
N ASP A 29 -0.30 11.03 6.44
CA ASP A 29 -0.01 10.10 7.54
C ASP A 29 1.16 9.14 7.25
N VAL A 30 1.87 9.32 6.13
CA VAL A 30 3.06 8.54 5.77
C VAL A 30 4.16 9.47 5.26
N ASN A 31 5.17 9.70 6.11
CA ASN A 31 6.37 10.46 5.71
C ASN A 31 7.38 9.58 4.96
N GLY A 32 8.32 10.20 4.25
CA GLY A 32 9.35 9.50 3.46
C GLY A 32 10.35 8.65 4.27
N LYS A 33 10.40 8.79 5.61
CA LYS A 33 11.24 7.99 6.52
C LYS A 33 10.50 6.75 7.05
N HIS A 34 9.20 6.62 6.81
CA HIS A 34 8.43 5.46 7.23
C HIS A 34 8.97 4.18 6.58
N THR A 35 9.05 3.08 7.33
CA THR A 35 9.65 1.82 6.86
C THR A 35 9.04 1.31 5.55
N PHE A 36 7.73 1.51 5.38
CA PHE A 36 6.99 1.10 4.18
C PHE A 36 6.77 2.23 3.16
N ALA A 37 7.37 3.42 3.34
CA ALA A 37 7.12 4.57 2.48
C ALA A 37 7.34 4.27 0.99
N LYS A 38 8.40 3.51 0.67
CA LYS A 38 8.72 3.10 -0.71
C LYS A 38 7.63 2.22 -1.30
N ASP A 39 7.19 1.21 -0.57
CA ASP A 39 6.18 0.27 -1.07
C ASP A 39 4.82 0.95 -1.21
N ILE A 40 4.45 1.77 -0.23
CA ILE A 40 3.21 2.56 -0.22
C ILE A 40 3.18 3.54 -1.40
N ALA A 41 4.29 4.25 -1.64
CA ALA A 41 4.39 5.15 -2.79
C ALA A 41 4.34 4.39 -4.12
N ALA A 42 4.96 3.21 -4.19
CA ALA A 42 4.99 2.42 -5.41
C ALA A 42 3.58 1.97 -5.82
N ILE A 43 2.81 1.40 -4.89
CA ILE A 43 1.43 0.98 -5.17
C ILE A 43 0.50 2.16 -5.46
N LYS A 44 0.81 3.36 -4.94
CA LYS A 44 0.07 4.60 -5.26
C LYS A 44 0.32 5.03 -6.70
N GLU A 45 1.57 5.06 -7.14
CA GLU A 45 1.91 5.42 -8.52
C GLU A 45 1.34 4.45 -9.54
N LEU A 46 1.21 3.18 -9.17
CA LEU A 46 0.60 2.14 -10.01
C LEU A 46 -0.93 2.13 -9.96
N GLY A 47 -1.55 2.85 -9.01
CA GLY A 47 -3.01 2.90 -8.87
C GLY A 47 -3.64 1.65 -8.23
N VAL A 48 -2.84 0.79 -7.59
CA VAL A 48 -3.26 -0.52 -7.05
C VAL A 48 -4.18 -0.37 -5.84
N ILE A 49 -3.88 0.57 -4.93
CA ILE A 49 -4.70 0.84 -3.75
C ILE A 49 -5.22 2.27 -3.84
N ASN A 50 -6.55 2.39 -3.91
CA ASN A 50 -7.23 3.66 -3.80
C ASN A 50 -7.16 4.16 -2.35
N CYS A 51 -6.86 5.44 -2.23
CA CYS A 51 -6.62 6.11 -0.95
C CYS A 51 -7.92 6.73 -0.44
N PHE A 52 -7.90 7.20 0.80
CA PHE A 52 -9.06 7.86 1.37
C PHE A 52 -9.19 9.30 0.82
N PRO A 53 -10.41 9.86 0.76
CA PRO A 53 -10.64 11.23 0.28
C PRO A 53 -9.94 12.31 1.12
N ASP A 54 -9.52 11.98 2.34
CA ASP A 54 -8.81 12.86 3.29
C ASP A 54 -7.28 12.87 3.08
N GLU A 55 -6.79 12.35 1.96
CA GLU A 55 -5.36 12.23 1.63
C GLU A 55 -4.55 11.36 2.61
N THR A 56 -5.23 10.47 3.35
CA THR A 56 -4.59 9.48 4.22
C THR A 56 -4.47 8.11 3.57
N PHE A 57 -3.50 7.33 4.06
CA PHE A 57 -3.25 5.95 3.65
C PHE A 57 -3.69 4.92 4.69
N ARG A 58 -3.57 5.26 5.99
CA ARG A 58 -3.90 4.44 7.15
C ARG A 58 -3.08 3.14 7.20
N PRO A 59 -1.74 3.22 7.31
CA PRO A 59 -0.84 2.07 7.16
C PRO A 59 -1.09 0.94 8.18
N ASN A 60 -1.61 1.29 9.35
CA ASN A 60 -1.91 0.36 10.46
C ASN A 60 -3.35 -0.16 10.45
N GLU A 61 -4.16 0.21 9.45
CA GLU A 61 -5.50 -0.34 9.31
C GLU A 61 -5.42 -1.83 8.95
N LYS A 62 -6.39 -2.60 9.45
CA LYS A 62 -6.46 -4.03 9.22
C LYS A 62 -7.08 -4.30 7.86
N LEU A 63 -6.40 -5.12 7.07
CA LEU A 63 -6.87 -5.68 5.81
C LEU A 63 -7.29 -7.14 6.01
N THR A 64 -8.47 -7.48 5.54
CA THR A 64 -8.94 -8.87 5.50
C THR A 64 -8.23 -9.65 4.38
N ARG A 65 -8.15 -10.98 4.54
CA ARG A 65 -7.60 -11.86 3.49
C ARG A 65 -8.40 -11.77 2.18
N ALA A 66 -9.71 -11.58 2.27
CA ALA A 66 -10.57 -11.42 1.11
C ALA A 66 -10.25 -10.12 0.35
N GLN A 67 -10.07 -9.00 1.05
CA GLN A 67 -9.65 -7.75 0.42
C GLN A 67 -8.27 -7.89 -0.25
N MET A 68 -7.31 -8.54 0.41
CA MET A 68 -6.01 -8.83 -0.21
C MET A 68 -6.16 -9.67 -1.50
N ALA A 69 -7.01 -10.70 -1.48
CA ALA A 69 -7.24 -11.54 -2.65
C ALA A 69 -7.86 -10.78 -3.83
N VAL A 70 -8.76 -9.83 -3.55
CA VAL A 70 -9.34 -8.94 -4.58
C VAL A 70 -8.26 -8.06 -5.20
N ILE A 71 -7.38 -7.46 -4.39
CA ILE A 71 -6.27 -6.63 -4.89
C ILE A 71 -5.36 -7.47 -5.77
N VAL A 72 -4.94 -8.64 -5.30
CA VAL A 72 -4.07 -9.55 -6.08
C VAL A 72 -4.73 -9.92 -7.41
N LYS A 73 -6.01 -10.29 -7.42
CA LYS A 73 -6.74 -10.68 -8.63
C LYS A 73 -6.85 -9.55 -9.67
N ASN A 74 -6.92 -8.30 -9.24
CA ASN A 74 -7.12 -7.17 -10.14
C ASN A 74 -5.80 -6.68 -10.76
N GLU A 75 -4.67 -6.92 -10.10
CA GLU A 75 -3.36 -6.35 -10.44
C GLU A 75 -2.35 -7.39 -10.96
N ILE A 76 -2.68 -8.69 -10.84
CA ILE A 76 -1.87 -9.84 -11.24
C ILE A 76 -2.75 -10.84 -11.99
#